data_AF-A0A6U3R0Z7-F1
#
_entry.id   AF-A0A6U3R0Z7-F1
#
_cell.length_a   1.000
_cell.length_b   1.000
_cell.length_c   1.000
_cell.angle_alpha   90.00
_cell.angle_beta   90.00
_cell.angle_gamma   90.00
#
_symmetry.space_group_name_H-M   'P 1'
#
loop_
_entity.id
_entity.type
_entity.pdbx_description
1 polymer ?
#
loop_
_entity_poly.entity_id
_entity_poly.type
_entity_poly.pdbx_seq_one_letter_code
_entity_poly.pdbx_strand_id
1 'polypeptide(L)'
;MAKKKKSKSSKKKEEKKVVVEEEEKEEKVAMQVEEEEDVVENMDLDDMSDDNDAVKEKNDESMETEEKEEEEEEKDTKPTNNNKNNSNNFLDCFYDLSSDVSPAKRANAARTLLQHIYHPTLKTADATYTLKRLMNGLCSGRAGARQGYASALATFLRIGCSTTGKKGDEENKCAMEYIMLDMKSSSPENDDQHMHKFIRTELLRHTSPTSSSHTKFSADNNKKSSKKSGGITASVERDYAFGRLFGISSIVRSTILSGEDVPFSVIQGYAEDLIDLYHYKNWMREPASHGLLELVSSFSSSLSYTNAVMKDLITNVIVPQLLLLSPKKKKGEQQQNQNESSISRRDLLSSYNAEQVAIAIQLQTLYYDSNSSKEEVPLPYPLETPILCVENIPYLTAALKSTSHVVHPRCHLVWGCIWSFLTTEKKKGQKNYHELRSNSPIGTEPPCDTTSYLFRHVVVKSMLGLGEGDTATTSSSSSSSSS
;
A
#
# COMPACT_ATOMS: atom_id res chain seq x y z
N MET A 1 -50.01 -21.86 -24.46
CA MET A 1 -48.77 -21.57 -23.70
C MET A 1 -47.56 -21.09 -24.55
N ALA A 2 -47.68 -20.84 -25.87
CA ALA A 2 -46.55 -20.46 -26.73
C ALA A 2 -46.27 -18.93 -26.85
N LYS A 3 -47.17 -18.05 -26.39
CA LYS A 3 -46.98 -16.58 -26.50
C LYS A 3 -46.26 -15.91 -25.32
N LYS A 4 -46.00 -16.62 -24.22
CA LYS A 4 -45.38 -16.05 -22.99
C LYS A 4 -43.85 -16.21 -22.92
N LYS A 5 -43.21 -16.91 -23.86
CA LYS A 5 -41.75 -17.10 -23.91
C LYS A 5 -41.00 -16.03 -24.73
N LYS A 6 -41.67 -15.26 -25.61
CA LYS A 6 -41.00 -14.23 -26.43
C LYS A 6 -40.72 -12.90 -25.70
N SER A 7 -41.45 -12.55 -24.62
CA SER A 7 -41.23 -11.27 -23.93
C SER A 7 -40.12 -11.26 -22.87
N LYS A 8 -39.63 -12.44 -22.43
CA LYS A 8 -38.50 -12.51 -21.48
C LYS A 8 -37.13 -12.42 -22.16
N SER A 9 -37.05 -12.68 -23.47
CA SER A 9 -35.78 -12.63 -24.22
C SER A 9 -35.38 -11.20 -24.59
N SER A 10 -36.34 -10.34 -24.93
CA SER A 10 -36.08 -8.94 -25.25
C SER A 10 -35.62 -8.13 -24.04
N LYS A 11 -36.25 -8.33 -22.87
CA LYS A 11 -35.93 -7.58 -21.65
C LYS A 11 -34.51 -7.84 -21.12
N LYS A 12 -34.01 -9.07 -21.26
CA LYS A 12 -32.64 -9.43 -20.85
C LYS A 12 -31.56 -8.88 -21.78
N LYS A 13 -31.91 -8.56 -23.04
CA LYS A 13 -30.99 -7.96 -24.01
C LYS A 13 -30.86 -6.45 -23.81
N GLU A 14 -31.91 -5.82 -23.30
CA GLU A 14 -31.95 -4.38 -22.99
C GLU A 14 -31.19 -4.07 -21.68
N GLU A 15 -31.37 -4.86 -20.62
CA GLU A 15 -30.60 -4.71 -19.37
C GLU A 15 -29.09 -4.93 -19.57
N LYS A 16 -28.68 -5.85 -20.45
CA LYS A 16 -27.26 -6.04 -20.78
C LYS A 16 -26.66 -4.87 -21.56
N LYS A 17 -27.47 -4.14 -22.34
CA LYS A 17 -26.97 -2.99 -23.10
C LYS A 17 -26.75 -1.78 -22.19
N VAL A 18 -27.61 -1.58 -21.20
CA VAL A 18 -27.50 -0.48 -20.23
C VAL A 18 -26.26 -0.63 -19.35
N VAL A 19 -25.92 -1.86 -18.90
CA VAL A 19 -24.74 -2.09 -18.05
C VAL A 19 -23.43 -1.83 -18.80
N VAL A 20 -23.36 -2.17 -20.09
CA VAL A 20 -22.16 -1.94 -20.91
C VAL A 20 -21.96 -0.45 -21.24
N GLU A 21 -23.05 0.29 -21.47
CA GLU A 21 -22.97 1.75 -21.69
C GLU A 21 -22.63 2.54 -20.40
N GLU A 22 -22.86 1.97 -19.21
CA GLU A 22 -22.50 2.59 -17.92
C GLU A 22 -21.01 2.34 -17.57
N GLU A 23 -20.47 1.14 -17.83
CA GLU A 23 -19.03 0.84 -17.69
C GLU A 23 -18.17 1.66 -18.68
N GLU A 24 -18.58 1.79 -19.95
CA GLU A 24 -17.84 2.63 -20.93
C GLU A 24 -17.85 4.12 -20.57
N LYS A 25 -18.86 4.59 -19.82
CA LYS A 25 -18.91 5.98 -19.34
C LYS A 25 -17.99 6.21 -18.14
N GLU A 26 -17.90 5.26 -17.21
CA GLU A 26 -16.96 5.37 -16.08
C GLU A 26 -15.50 5.30 -16.55
N GLU A 27 -15.20 4.46 -17.55
CA GLU A 27 -13.84 4.33 -18.12
C GLU A 27 -13.42 5.59 -18.91
N LYS A 28 -14.34 6.21 -19.68
CA LYS A 28 -14.06 7.48 -20.37
C LYS A 28 -13.89 8.67 -19.42
N VAL A 29 -14.60 8.70 -18.30
CA VAL A 29 -14.43 9.76 -17.28
C VAL A 29 -13.11 9.60 -16.54
N ALA A 30 -12.65 8.36 -16.29
CA ALA A 30 -11.34 8.12 -15.68
C ALA A 30 -10.19 8.57 -16.59
N MET A 31 -10.32 8.37 -17.91
CA MET A 31 -9.27 8.70 -18.88
C MET A 31 -9.22 10.21 -19.22
N GLN A 32 -10.35 10.93 -19.19
CA GLN A 32 -10.38 12.39 -19.37
C GLN A 32 -9.80 13.17 -18.18
N VAL A 33 -9.77 12.59 -16.98
CA VAL A 33 -9.15 13.23 -15.81
C VAL A 33 -7.62 13.18 -15.87
N GLU A 34 -7.02 12.24 -16.62
CA GLU A 34 -5.55 12.16 -16.77
C GLU A 34 -5.01 13.11 -17.87
N GLU A 35 -5.82 13.54 -18.85
CA GLU A 35 -5.38 14.47 -19.90
C GLU A 35 -5.56 15.97 -19.55
N GLU A 36 -6.35 16.31 -18.53
CA GLU A 36 -6.52 17.71 -18.07
C GLU A 36 -5.57 18.11 -16.92
N GLU A 37 -4.74 17.19 -16.39
CA GLU A 37 -3.75 17.50 -15.33
C GLU A 37 -2.43 18.11 -15.85
N ASP A 38 -2.22 18.19 -17.18
CA ASP A 38 -1.00 18.77 -17.77
C ASP A 38 -1.12 20.25 -18.18
N VAL A 39 -2.24 20.91 -17.91
CA VAL A 39 -2.42 22.33 -18.19
C VAL A 39 -3.06 23.01 -16.99
N VAL A 40 -2.31 23.91 -16.36
CA VAL A 40 -2.65 24.77 -15.20
C VAL A 40 -2.26 24.18 -13.84
N GLU A 41 -1.06 24.52 -13.36
CA GLU A 41 -0.85 24.93 -11.96
C GLU A 41 0.54 25.60 -11.80
N ASN A 42 0.62 26.88 -12.18
CA ASN A 42 1.48 27.84 -11.48
C ASN A 42 0.55 28.55 -10.48
N MET A 43 0.54 28.11 -9.22
CA MET A 43 -0.04 28.88 -8.12
C MET A 43 0.89 28.84 -6.91
N ASP A 44 1.49 30.01 -6.70
CA ASP A 44 1.97 30.65 -5.48
C ASP A 44 1.82 29.86 -4.17
N LEU A 45 2.98 29.44 -3.65
CA LEU A 45 3.18 29.04 -2.25
C LEU A 45 3.64 30.27 -1.45
N ASP A 46 2.72 31.17 -1.13
CA ASP A 46 2.90 32.20 -0.11
C ASP A 46 1.59 32.32 0.68
N ASP A 47 1.55 31.79 1.91
CA ASP A 47 0.90 32.42 3.08
C ASP A 47 0.97 31.49 4.31
N MET A 48 2.04 31.62 5.09
CA MET A 48 2.11 31.17 6.49
C MET A 48 3.01 32.17 7.25
N SER A 49 2.51 33.37 7.52
CA SER A 49 3.09 34.28 8.52
C SER A 49 2.02 35.10 9.25
N ASP A 50 1.84 34.81 10.54
CA ASP A 50 1.50 35.78 11.60
C ASP A 50 2.77 35.85 12.49
N ASP A 51 3.29 36.96 13.02
CA ASP A 51 2.67 38.23 13.40
C ASP A 51 3.79 39.31 13.60
N ASN A 52 3.45 40.57 13.28
CA ASN A 52 4.02 41.89 13.67
C ASN A 52 5.52 42.25 13.51
N ASP A 53 5.82 43.22 12.63
CA ASP A 53 5.98 44.63 13.05
C ASP A 53 6.06 45.61 11.86
N ALA A 54 5.51 46.80 12.05
CA ALA A 54 5.24 47.81 11.03
C ALA A 54 6.46 48.66 10.62
N VAL A 55 6.71 48.85 9.31
CA VAL A 55 7.23 50.10 8.73
C VAL A 55 6.78 50.25 7.26
N LYS A 56 6.23 51.43 6.93
CA LYS A 56 5.95 51.97 5.59
C LYS A 56 7.23 52.08 4.74
N GLU A 57 7.15 51.83 3.43
CA GLU A 57 7.35 52.86 2.41
C GLU A 57 7.01 52.39 0.99
N LYS A 58 6.62 53.37 0.18
CA LYS A 58 6.20 53.29 -1.22
C LYS A 58 7.42 53.14 -2.14
N ASN A 59 7.24 52.48 -3.28
CA ASN A 59 7.49 53.11 -4.60
C ASN A 59 7.00 52.23 -5.76
N ASP A 60 6.32 52.91 -6.68
CA ASP A 60 6.06 52.51 -8.06
C ASP A 60 7.38 52.47 -8.85
N GLU A 61 7.55 51.52 -9.77
CA GLU A 61 7.59 51.77 -11.23
C GLU A 61 7.97 50.51 -12.03
N SER A 62 7.33 50.43 -13.19
CA SER A 62 7.42 49.50 -14.32
C SER A 62 8.84 49.18 -14.83
N MET A 63 9.03 48.00 -15.44
CA MET A 63 9.43 47.92 -16.87
C MET A 63 9.42 46.48 -17.42
N GLU A 64 9.48 46.43 -18.75
CA GLU A 64 9.06 45.41 -19.69
C GLU A 64 9.98 44.19 -19.83
N THR A 65 9.35 43.16 -20.41
CA THR A 65 9.86 42.00 -21.15
C THR A 65 11.21 42.15 -21.84
N GLU A 66 12.04 41.10 -21.78
CA GLU A 66 12.74 40.59 -22.96
C GLU A 66 13.17 39.12 -22.78
N GLU A 67 12.72 38.29 -23.71
CA GLU A 67 13.16 36.92 -23.96
C GLU A 67 14.63 36.91 -24.39
N LYS A 68 15.41 35.92 -23.96
CA LYS A 68 16.58 35.47 -24.70
C LYS A 68 17.01 34.06 -24.35
N GLU A 69 17.40 33.42 -25.44
CA GLU A 69 17.60 32.00 -25.68
C GLU A 69 18.85 31.42 -25.02
N GLU A 70 18.84 30.09 -25.04
CA GLU A 70 19.86 29.11 -24.68
C GLU A 70 21.27 29.43 -25.22
N GLU A 71 22.29 29.18 -24.40
CA GLU A 71 23.56 28.64 -24.88
C GLU A 71 24.32 27.96 -23.73
N GLU A 72 24.57 26.66 -23.91
CA GLU A 72 25.43 25.83 -23.06
C GLU A 72 26.91 26.19 -23.31
N GLU A 73 27.64 26.58 -22.27
CA GLU A 73 29.10 26.44 -22.25
C GLU A 73 29.61 25.94 -20.89
N GLU A 74 30.11 24.71 -20.89
CA GLU A 74 31.04 24.16 -19.90
C GLU A 74 32.32 25.01 -19.83
N LYS A 75 32.60 25.65 -18.69
CA LYS A 75 33.97 26.03 -18.31
C LYS A 75 34.25 25.86 -16.82
N ASP A 76 35.24 25.01 -16.58
CA ASP A 76 36.02 24.83 -15.35
C ASP A 76 36.39 26.16 -14.65
N THR A 77 36.03 26.31 -13.38
CA THR A 77 36.74 27.22 -12.46
C THR A 77 36.86 26.70 -11.02
N LYS A 78 38.01 27.05 -10.46
CA LYS A 78 38.68 26.69 -9.19
C LYS A 78 37.85 26.81 -7.89
N PRO A 79 38.30 26.17 -6.79
CA PRO A 79 37.56 26.10 -5.54
C PRO A 79 37.63 27.45 -4.82
N THR A 80 36.48 28.12 -4.72
CA THR A 80 36.36 29.36 -3.95
C THR A 80 35.75 29.05 -2.58
N ASN A 81 36.55 29.33 -1.57
CA ASN A 81 36.32 29.07 -0.15
C ASN A 81 35.21 30.00 0.39
N ASN A 82 33.95 29.55 0.38
CA ASN A 82 32.80 30.28 0.91
C ASN A 82 32.27 29.62 2.19
N ASN A 83 32.87 29.98 3.32
CA ASN A 83 32.48 29.49 4.65
C ASN A 83 31.52 30.47 5.37
N LYS A 84 30.57 31.04 4.62
CA LYS A 84 29.46 31.87 5.10
C LYS A 84 28.22 31.51 4.29
N ASN A 85 27.49 30.46 4.71
CA ASN A 85 26.09 30.17 4.33
C ASN A 85 25.53 28.86 4.97
N ASN A 86 26.04 28.41 6.13
CA ASN A 86 25.64 27.10 6.69
C ASN A 86 24.35 27.11 7.54
N SER A 87 23.75 28.26 7.84
CA SER A 87 22.59 28.32 8.75
C SER A 87 21.24 28.01 8.09
N ASN A 88 21.10 28.16 6.76
CA ASN A 88 19.82 27.88 6.07
C ASN A 88 19.69 26.43 5.57
N ASN A 89 20.78 25.65 5.63
CA ASN A 89 20.83 24.30 5.08
C ASN A 89 19.82 23.32 5.73
N PHE A 90 19.43 23.53 7.00
CA PHE A 90 18.48 22.66 7.68
C PHE A 90 17.06 22.77 7.10
N LEU A 91 16.56 23.98 6.88
CA LEU A 91 15.22 24.19 6.34
C LEU A 91 15.15 23.87 4.85
N ASP A 92 16.22 24.18 4.11
CA ASP A 92 16.36 23.89 2.68
C ASP A 92 16.22 22.38 2.38
N CYS A 93 16.64 21.52 3.32
CA CYS A 93 16.47 20.08 3.20
C CYS A 93 15.01 19.67 2.99
N PHE A 94 14.01 20.36 3.58
CA PHE A 94 12.60 19.98 3.40
C PHE A 94 12.08 20.30 2.00
N TYR A 95 12.52 21.40 1.40
CA TYR A 95 12.22 21.70 0.00
C TYR A 95 12.87 20.67 -0.92
N ASP A 96 14.11 20.29 -0.63
CA ASP A 96 14.85 19.30 -1.41
C ASP A 96 14.32 17.88 -1.27
N LEU A 97 13.76 17.51 -0.11
CA LEU A 97 12.97 16.28 0.08
C LEU A 97 11.73 16.25 -0.81
N SER A 98 11.20 17.44 -1.16
CA SER A 98 10.02 17.61 -2.00
C SER A 98 10.37 17.78 -3.49
N SER A 99 11.64 17.64 -3.88
CA SER A 99 12.08 17.73 -5.27
C SER A 99 11.45 16.62 -6.10
N ASP A 100 10.76 16.97 -7.20
CA ASP A 100 10.16 15.99 -8.11
C ASP A 100 11.18 15.41 -9.11
N VAL A 101 12.24 16.16 -9.39
CA VAL A 101 13.19 15.89 -10.48
C VAL A 101 14.21 14.78 -10.13
N SER A 102 14.73 14.75 -8.90
CA SER A 102 15.90 13.91 -8.59
C SER A 102 15.75 13.11 -7.29
N PRO A 103 15.65 11.76 -7.37
CA PRO A 103 15.75 10.88 -6.21
C PRO A 103 17.06 11.07 -5.43
N ALA A 104 18.17 11.38 -6.12
CA ALA A 104 19.47 11.64 -5.49
C ALA A 104 19.44 12.92 -4.64
N LYS A 105 18.76 13.97 -5.11
CA LYS A 105 18.56 15.21 -4.35
C LYS A 105 17.79 14.95 -3.06
N ARG A 106 16.70 14.18 -3.13
CA ARG A 106 15.94 13.75 -1.95
C ARG A 106 16.79 12.94 -0.96
N ALA A 107 17.61 12.02 -1.45
CA ALA A 107 18.49 11.20 -0.61
C ALA A 107 19.57 12.05 0.09
N ASN A 108 20.19 12.99 -0.61
CA ASN A 108 21.17 13.91 -0.04
C ASN A 108 20.55 14.82 1.01
N ALA A 109 19.36 15.37 0.75
CA ALA A 109 18.61 16.19 1.70
C ALA A 109 18.27 15.40 2.98
N ALA A 110 17.78 14.16 2.85
CA ALA A 110 17.53 13.28 3.99
C ALA A 110 18.80 13.05 4.82
N ARG A 111 19.95 12.81 4.16
CA ARG A 111 21.23 12.62 4.84
C ARG A 111 21.66 13.87 5.61
N THR A 112 21.64 15.04 4.96
CA THR A 112 22.03 16.33 5.58
C THR A 112 21.13 16.65 6.77
N LEU A 113 19.82 16.44 6.62
CA LEU A 113 18.83 16.62 7.67
C LEU A 113 19.13 15.73 8.90
N LEU A 114 19.38 14.44 8.68
CA LEU A 114 19.68 13.49 9.76
C LEU A 114 21.01 13.77 10.45
N GLN A 115 22.04 14.19 9.69
CA GLN A 115 23.31 14.61 10.25
C GLN A 115 23.14 15.84 11.15
N HIS A 116 22.35 16.82 10.74
CA HIS A 116 22.07 18.01 11.56
C HIS A 116 21.39 17.65 12.88
N ILE A 117 20.48 16.68 12.88
CA ILE A 117 19.66 16.31 14.05
C ILE A 117 20.42 15.44 15.05
N TYR A 118 21.12 14.40 14.56
CA TYR A 118 21.71 13.37 15.41
C TYR A 118 23.21 13.58 15.68
N HIS A 119 23.90 14.46 14.94
CA HIS A 119 25.34 14.67 15.09
C HIS A 119 25.72 16.13 15.41
N PRO A 120 26.68 16.39 16.33
CA PRO A 120 27.38 15.42 17.20
C PRO A 120 26.54 14.96 18.40
N THR A 121 25.47 15.69 18.71
CA THR A 121 24.54 15.42 19.81
C THR A 121 23.13 15.65 19.33
N LEU A 122 22.16 14.93 19.91
CA LEU A 122 20.74 15.09 19.59
C LEU A 122 20.28 16.55 19.82
N LYS A 123 19.76 17.17 18.77
CA LYS A 123 19.06 18.47 18.85
C LYS A 123 17.56 18.24 18.97
N THR A 124 17.04 18.08 20.20
CA THR A 124 15.66 17.62 20.43
C THR A 124 14.61 18.52 19.78
N ALA A 125 14.74 19.85 19.87
CA ALA A 125 13.78 20.78 19.25
C ALA A 125 13.71 20.62 17.71
N ASP A 126 14.87 20.56 17.06
CA ASP A 126 14.96 20.34 15.60
C ASP A 126 14.46 18.94 15.21
N ALA A 127 14.68 17.94 16.06
CA ALA A 127 14.20 16.58 15.86
C ALA A 127 12.66 16.50 15.97
N THR A 128 12.07 17.16 16.97
CA THR A 128 10.62 17.31 17.14
C THR A 128 9.99 18.01 15.94
N TYR A 129 10.57 19.14 15.53
CA TYR A 129 10.13 19.86 14.33
C TYR A 129 10.21 18.97 13.09
N THR A 130 11.33 18.26 12.92
CA THR A 130 11.54 17.35 11.79
C THR A 130 10.52 16.24 11.77
N LEU A 131 10.25 15.56 12.89
CA LEU A 131 9.26 14.48 12.94
C LEU A 131 7.88 14.96 12.46
N LYS A 132 7.41 16.11 12.97
CA LYS A 132 6.14 16.74 12.54
C LYS A 132 6.15 17.07 11.04
N ARG A 133 7.24 17.67 10.54
CA ARG A 133 7.36 18.05 9.11
C ARG A 133 7.40 16.83 8.20
N LEU A 134 8.10 15.77 8.61
CA LEU A 134 8.17 14.51 7.88
C LEU A 134 6.79 13.84 7.81
N MET A 135 6.04 13.81 8.92
CA MET A 135 4.68 13.25 8.95
C MET A 135 3.69 14.08 8.13
N ASN A 136 3.74 15.41 8.21
CA ASN A 136 2.91 16.30 7.38
C ASN A 136 3.20 16.13 5.88
N GLY A 137 4.48 15.99 5.51
CA GLY A 137 4.90 15.82 4.13
C GLY A 137 4.41 14.52 3.46
N LEU A 138 3.98 13.53 4.25
CA LEU A 138 3.38 12.29 3.72
C LEU A 138 2.07 12.54 2.97
N CYS A 139 1.32 13.59 3.32
CA CYS A 139 0.05 13.93 2.68
C CYS A 139 0.22 14.98 1.56
N SER A 140 1.44 15.20 1.06
CA SER A 140 1.64 16.07 -0.10
C SER A 140 0.97 15.48 -1.34
N GLY A 141 0.34 16.31 -2.19
CA GLY A 141 -0.20 15.89 -3.50
C GLY A 141 0.86 15.38 -4.49
N ARG A 142 2.12 15.78 -4.29
CA ARG A 142 3.23 15.41 -5.17
C ARG A 142 3.83 14.06 -4.81
N ALA A 143 3.82 13.12 -5.75
CA ALA A 143 4.33 11.77 -5.52
C ALA A 143 5.82 11.73 -5.15
N GLY A 144 6.64 12.58 -5.78
CA GLY A 144 8.06 12.72 -5.47
C GLY A 144 8.30 13.16 -4.03
N ALA A 145 7.52 14.14 -3.56
CA ALA A 145 7.55 14.61 -2.18
C ALA A 145 7.17 13.51 -1.18
N ARG A 146 6.04 12.81 -1.39
CA ARG A 146 5.62 11.69 -0.51
C ARG A 146 6.72 10.65 -0.34
N GLN A 147 7.38 10.28 -1.44
CA GLN A 147 8.50 9.33 -1.41
C GLN A 147 9.69 9.87 -0.62
N GLY A 148 10.07 11.15 -0.83
CA GLY A 148 11.16 11.79 -0.10
C GLY A 148 10.93 11.82 1.40
N TYR A 149 9.75 12.31 1.82
CA TYR A 149 9.35 12.33 3.22
C TYR A 149 9.27 10.94 3.85
N ALA A 150 8.68 9.97 3.15
CA ALA A 150 8.59 8.60 3.63
C ALA A 150 9.97 7.95 3.82
N SER A 151 10.89 8.15 2.87
CA SER A 151 12.25 7.60 2.97
C SER A 151 13.06 8.25 4.10
N ALA A 152 12.95 9.57 4.24
CA ALA A 152 13.58 10.30 5.33
C ALA A 152 13.01 9.86 6.70
N LEU A 153 11.68 9.70 6.81
CA LEU A 153 11.01 9.23 8.02
C LEU A 153 11.46 7.83 8.42
N ALA A 154 11.55 6.89 7.48
CA ALA A 154 12.01 5.53 7.77
C ALA A 154 13.41 5.52 8.41
N THR A 155 14.33 6.33 7.88
CA THR A 155 15.70 6.45 8.40
C THR A 155 15.75 7.23 9.71
N PHE A 156 14.95 8.30 9.83
CA PHE A 156 14.80 9.10 11.04
C PHE A 156 14.36 8.24 12.23
N LEU A 157 13.32 7.42 12.04
CA LEU A 157 12.81 6.51 13.07
C LEU A 157 13.84 5.45 13.46
N ARG A 158 14.50 4.84 12.46
CA ARG A 158 15.53 3.82 12.69
C ARG A 158 16.65 4.38 13.57
N ILE A 159 17.23 5.53 13.21
CA ILE A 159 18.31 6.15 13.99
C ILE A 159 17.80 6.58 15.37
N GLY A 160 16.61 7.18 15.42
CA GLY A 160 16.02 7.68 16.65
C GLY A 160 15.76 6.61 17.71
N CYS A 161 15.29 5.43 17.29
CA CYS A 161 15.04 4.30 18.19
C CYS A 161 16.30 3.50 18.53
N SER A 162 17.33 3.49 17.67
CA SER A 162 18.58 2.75 17.94
C SER A 162 19.64 3.53 18.70
N THR A 163 19.58 4.86 18.71
CA THR A 163 20.62 5.70 19.35
C THR A 163 20.29 5.90 20.82
N THR A 164 21.06 5.27 21.71
CA THR A 164 20.98 5.52 23.16
C THR A 164 21.75 6.79 23.53
N GLY A 165 21.14 7.64 24.36
CA GLY A 165 21.79 8.87 24.82
C GLY A 165 22.93 8.59 25.79
N LYS A 166 24.13 9.17 25.55
CA LYS A 166 25.25 9.15 26.51
C LYS A 166 25.12 10.25 27.59
N LYS A 167 23.93 10.47 28.14
CA LYS A 167 23.78 11.41 29.27
C LYS A 167 23.88 10.61 30.57
N GLY A 168 24.78 11.04 31.46
CA GLY A 168 25.12 10.32 32.68
C GLY A 168 23.92 9.88 33.51
N ASP A 169 23.98 8.64 33.96
CA ASP A 169 23.27 7.97 35.06
C ASP A 169 21.73 7.91 35.08
N GLU A 170 21.01 8.56 34.18
CA GLU A 170 19.57 8.36 34.00
C GLU A 170 19.26 7.36 32.89
N GLU A 171 18.19 6.58 33.06
CA GLU A 171 17.68 5.50 32.19
C GLU A 171 18.14 5.57 30.73
N ASN A 172 18.53 4.40 30.18
CA ASN A 172 19.02 4.15 28.82
C ASN A 172 17.97 4.49 27.74
N LYS A 173 17.54 5.76 27.68
CA LYS A 173 16.54 6.28 26.77
C LYS A 173 17.15 6.48 25.39
N CYS A 174 16.42 6.05 24.37
CA CYS A 174 16.77 6.33 22.99
C CYS A 174 16.42 7.78 22.62
N ALA A 175 17.00 8.28 21.54
CA ALA A 175 16.74 9.63 21.04
C ALA A 175 15.25 9.90 20.79
N MET A 176 14.50 8.89 20.33
CA MET A 176 13.06 9.00 20.10
C MET A 176 12.24 9.21 21.38
N GLU A 177 12.66 8.66 22.52
CA GLU A 177 11.99 8.90 23.80
C GLU A 177 12.18 10.33 24.27
N TYR A 178 13.35 10.94 24.03
CA TYR A 178 13.55 12.36 24.30
C TYR A 178 12.67 13.25 23.40
N ILE A 179 12.52 12.89 22.12
CA ILE A 179 11.61 13.59 21.19
C ILE A 179 10.16 13.48 21.68
N MET A 180 9.74 12.28 22.11
CA MET A 180 8.41 12.06 22.67
C MET A 180 8.17 12.91 23.93
N LEU A 181 9.13 12.98 24.85
CA LEU A 181 9.02 13.79 26.06
C LEU A 181 8.89 15.29 25.73
N ASP A 182 9.69 15.79 24.79
CA ASP A 182 9.61 17.17 24.31
C ASP A 182 8.23 17.49 23.71
N MET A 183 7.68 16.58 22.90
CA MET A 183 6.34 16.74 22.34
C MET A 183 5.22 16.66 23.40
N LYS A 184 5.34 15.78 24.38
CA LYS A 184 4.35 15.63 25.47
C LYS A 184 4.33 16.81 26.44
N SER A 185 5.44 17.54 26.60
CA SER A 185 5.49 18.74 27.45
C SER A 185 4.42 19.79 27.09
N SER A 186 3.89 19.72 25.86
CA SER A 186 2.81 20.58 25.37
C SER A 186 1.38 20.06 25.62
N SER A 187 1.20 18.82 26.10
CA SER A 187 -0.13 18.19 26.28
C SER A 187 -0.11 17.11 27.39
N PRO A 188 -0.56 17.42 28.63
CA PRO A 188 -0.37 16.56 29.81
C PRO A 188 -1.32 15.35 29.98
N GLU A 189 -2.16 14.99 29.00
CA GLU A 189 -3.31 14.11 29.26
C GLU A 189 -3.16 12.59 29.02
N ASN A 190 -1.96 12.00 28.88
CA ASN A 190 -1.83 10.52 28.87
C ASN A 190 -0.41 10.04 29.19
N ASP A 191 -0.18 9.62 30.45
CA ASP A 191 1.14 9.23 30.95
C ASP A 191 1.63 7.88 30.38
N ASP A 192 0.73 6.95 30.02
CA ASP A 192 1.10 5.55 29.71
C ASP A 192 1.33 5.23 28.23
N GLN A 193 1.81 6.18 27.42
CA GLN A 193 2.10 5.88 26.02
C GLN A 193 3.51 5.36 25.79
N HIS A 194 3.59 4.04 25.55
CA HIS A 194 4.74 3.36 24.94
C HIS A 194 5.20 4.08 23.66
N MET A 195 6.52 4.17 23.42
CA MET A 195 7.09 4.91 22.27
C MET A 195 6.45 4.53 20.92
N HIS A 196 6.33 3.24 20.59
CA HIS A 196 5.68 2.82 19.34
C HIS A 196 4.20 3.20 19.24
N LYS A 197 3.47 3.24 20.37
CA LYS A 197 2.08 3.69 20.42
C LYS A 197 1.99 5.20 20.18
N PHE A 198 2.93 5.98 20.73
CA PHE A 198 3.08 7.40 20.44
C PHE A 198 3.32 7.64 18.94
N ILE A 199 4.30 6.96 18.34
CA ILE A 199 4.61 7.08 16.90
C ILE A 199 3.37 6.78 16.05
N ARG A 200 2.63 5.70 16.36
CA ARG A 200 1.38 5.35 15.65
C ARG A 200 0.34 6.46 15.78
N THR A 201 0.11 6.92 17.01
CA THR A 201 -0.88 7.98 17.30
C THR A 201 -0.55 9.24 16.52
N GLU A 202 0.73 9.59 16.46
CA GLU A 202 1.17 10.79 15.78
C GLU A 202 1.09 10.68 14.26
N LEU A 203 1.44 9.51 13.71
CA LEU A 203 1.19 9.23 12.30
C LEU A 203 -0.29 9.38 11.96
N LEU A 204 -1.19 8.77 12.74
CA LEU A 204 -2.63 8.85 12.50
C LEU A 204 -3.15 10.28 12.65
N ARG A 205 -2.63 11.07 13.59
CA ARG A 205 -2.97 12.48 13.77
C ARG A 205 -2.66 13.30 12.52
N HIS A 206 -1.51 13.04 11.89
CA HIS A 206 -1.06 13.77 10.70
C HIS A 206 -1.63 13.23 9.38
N THR A 207 -2.17 12.00 9.37
CA THR A 207 -2.68 11.32 8.16
C THR A 207 -4.18 11.04 8.24
N SER A 208 -4.92 11.80 9.04
CA SER A 208 -6.38 11.74 9.13
C SER A 208 -6.99 13.07 8.68
N PRO A 209 -8.00 13.06 7.78
CA PRO A 209 -8.57 14.28 7.20
C PRO A 209 -9.25 15.24 8.21
N THR A 210 -9.52 14.83 9.45
CA THR A 210 -10.16 15.69 10.46
C THR A 210 -9.74 15.32 11.87
N SER A 211 -9.17 16.27 12.62
CA SER A 211 -8.69 16.08 14.01
C SER A 211 -9.81 15.92 15.06
N SER A 212 -11.08 15.81 14.67
CA SER A 212 -12.22 15.88 15.61
C SER A 212 -12.90 14.56 15.97
N SER A 213 -12.55 13.41 15.39
CA SER A 213 -12.98 12.09 15.93
C SER A 213 -12.32 10.92 15.20
N HIS A 214 -11.96 9.86 15.94
CA HIS A 214 -11.44 8.57 15.48
C HIS A 214 -12.38 7.75 14.56
N THR A 215 -13.03 8.37 13.58
CA THR A 215 -13.84 7.65 12.62
C THR A 215 -12.92 6.90 11.67
N LYS A 216 -12.92 5.57 11.79
CA LYS A 216 -12.41 4.65 10.76
C LYS A 216 -12.83 5.15 9.38
N PHE A 217 -12.00 4.92 8.35
CA PHE A 217 -12.36 5.17 6.95
C PHE A 217 -13.59 4.33 6.59
N SER A 218 -14.78 4.81 6.93
CA SER A 218 -16.01 4.05 6.79
C SER A 218 -16.47 4.17 5.34
N ALA A 219 -16.45 3.05 4.63
CA ALA A 219 -16.88 2.93 3.24
C ALA A 219 -18.37 3.29 2.98
N ASP A 220 -19.15 3.65 4.02
CA ASP A 220 -20.59 3.92 3.94
C ASP A 220 -20.96 5.42 3.76
N ASN A 221 -20.01 6.30 3.39
CA ASN A 221 -20.25 7.75 3.21
C ASN A 221 -21.13 8.16 2.01
N ASN A 222 -21.93 7.25 1.45
CA ASN A 222 -22.84 7.53 0.34
C ASN A 222 -24.16 8.23 0.74
N LYS A 223 -24.23 8.83 1.94
CA LYS A 223 -25.41 9.59 2.38
C LYS A 223 -25.19 11.09 2.14
N LYS A 224 -25.91 11.59 1.13
CA LYS A 224 -26.18 13.00 0.82
C LYS A 224 -26.62 13.78 2.08
N SER A 225 -25.69 14.26 2.91
CA SER A 225 -25.98 15.30 3.89
C SER A 225 -25.50 16.63 3.33
N SER A 226 -26.39 17.28 2.58
CA SER A 226 -26.24 18.64 2.09
C SER A 226 -26.26 19.62 3.27
N LYS A 227 -25.09 19.98 3.82
CA LYS A 227 -24.91 21.22 4.57
C LYS A 227 -23.48 21.71 4.43
N LYS A 228 -23.37 22.98 4.03
CA LYS A 228 -22.19 23.73 3.58
C LYS A 228 -21.11 23.88 4.67
N SER A 229 -20.46 22.81 5.09
CA SER A 229 -19.12 22.90 5.69
C SER A 229 -18.11 22.53 4.60
N GLY A 230 -17.10 23.38 4.36
CA GLY A 230 -16.10 23.21 3.29
C GLY A 230 -15.58 21.78 3.23
N GLY A 231 -16.14 21.00 2.30
CA GLY A 231 -15.83 19.58 2.18
C GLY A 231 -14.41 19.41 1.67
N ILE A 232 -13.68 18.50 2.28
CA ILE A 232 -12.37 18.08 1.80
C ILE A 232 -12.55 17.56 0.36
N THR A 233 -11.72 18.06 -0.56
CA THR A 233 -11.78 17.63 -1.95
C THR A 233 -11.38 16.16 -2.06
N ALA A 234 -11.92 15.45 -3.05
CA ALA A 234 -11.58 14.03 -3.26
C ALA A 234 -10.07 13.81 -3.49
N SER A 235 -9.38 14.81 -4.06
CA SER A 235 -7.92 14.80 -4.23
C SER A 235 -7.20 14.84 -2.87
N VAL A 236 -7.59 15.75 -1.97
CA VAL A 236 -7.00 15.83 -0.63
C VAL A 236 -7.30 14.55 0.19
N GLU A 237 -8.51 13.99 0.06
CA GLU A 237 -8.87 12.72 0.71
C GLU A 237 -7.95 11.57 0.25
N ARG A 238 -7.66 11.53 -1.06
CA ARG A 238 -6.71 10.58 -1.66
C ARG A 238 -5.30 10.77 -1.10
N ASP A 239 -4.84 12.02 -0.96
CA ASP A 239 -3.52 12.33 -0.42
C ASP A 239 -3.36 11.91 1.04
N TYR A 240 -4.40 12.08 1.88
CA TYR A 240 -4.39 11.56 3.26
C TYR A 240 -4.31 10.04 3.31
N ALA A 241 -5.05 9.34 2.45
CA ALA A 241 -5.02 7.88 2.39
C ALA A 241 -3.63 7.37 1.96
N PHE A 242 -3.00 7.99 0.95
CA PHE A 242 -1.63 7.67 0.58
C PHE A 242 -0.64 8.07 1.67
N GLY A 243 -0.80 9.22 2.31
CA GLY A 243 0.06 9.64 3.41
C GLY A 243 0.07 8.63 4.56
N ARG A 244 -1.09 8.08 4.90
CA ARG A 244 -1.20 6.99 5.87
C ARG A 244 -0.45 5.74 5.39
N LEU A 245 -0.69 5.31 4.16
CA LEU A 245 -0.02 4.14 3.58
C LEU A 245 1.52 4.30 3.62
N PHE A 246 2.03 5.41 3.10
CA PHE A 246 3.46 5.70 3.06
C PHE A 246 4.06 5.79 4.47
N GLY A 247 3.36 6.40 5.42
CA GLY A 247 3.80 6.48 6.80
C GLY A 247 3.90 5.12 7.47
N ILE A 248 2.90 4.24 7.29
CA ILE A 248 2.95 2.86 7.82
C ILE A 248 4.11 2.11 7.17
N SER A 249 4.26 2.17 5.84
CA SER A 249 5.41 1.56 5.15
C SER A 249 6.75 2.10 5.64
N SER A 250 6.87 3.40 5.94
CA SER A 250 8.10 3.97 6.53
C SER A 250 8.43 3.37 7.88
N ILE A 251 7.41 3.14 8.72
CA ILE A 251 7.58 2.53 10.04
C ILE A 251 8.01 1.06 9.89
N VAL A 252 7.39 0.30 9.00
CA VAL A 252 7.80 -1.08 8.71
C VAL A 252 9.25 -1.12 8.21
N ARG A 253 9.60 -0.29 7.21
CA ARG A 253 10.95 -0.19 6.65
C ARG A 253 11.98 0.31 7.63
N SER A 254 11.59 1.07 8.64
CA SER A 254 12.51 1.50 9.70
C SER A 254 12.98 0.34 10.59
N THR A 255 12.30 -0.82 10.51
CA THR A 255 12.51 -2.05 11.29
C THR A 255 12.33 -1.89 12.81
N ILE A 256 11.74 -0.77 13.26
CA ILE A 256 11.51 -0.52 14.68
C ILE A 256 10.42 -1.42 15.28
N LEU A 257 9.63 -2.11 14.45
CA LEU A 257 8.58 -3.03 14.91
C LEU A 257 9.10 -4.44 15.21
N SER A 258 10.34 -4.76 14.84
CA SER A 258 10.91 -6.10 15.02
C SER A 258 11.49 -6.36 16.42
N GLY A 259 11.43 -5.38 17.33
CA GLY A 259 11.88 -5.52 18.72
C GLY A 259 10.95 -6.39 19.56
N GLU A 260 11.51 -7.13 20.52
CA GLU A 260 10.73 -7.97 21.45
C GLU A 260 9.88 -7.15 22.44
N ASP A 261 10.27 -5.90 22.66
CA ASP A 261 9.61 -4.91 23.52
C ASP A 261 8.40 -4.26 22.87
N VAL A 262 8.17 -4.46 21.58
CA VAL A 262 7.05 -3.85 20.85
C VAL A 262 5.74 -4.54 21.26
N PRO A 263 4.75 -3.81 21.82
CA PRO A 263 3.48 -4.41 22.19
C PRO A 263 2.73 -4.92 20.95
N PHE A 264 2.22 -6.15 20.99
CA PHE A 264 1.44 -6.73 19.90
C PHE A 264 0.26 -5.84 19.47
N SER A 265 -0.39 -5.16 20.41
CA SER A 265 -1.49 -4.22 20.13
C SER A 265 -1.10 -3.07 19.20
N VAL A 266 0.17 -2.64 19.20
CA VAL A 266 0.66 -1.61 18.27
C VAL A 266 0.82 -2.20 16.87
N ILE A 267 1.38 -3.41 16.77
CA ILE A 267 1.59 -4.12 15.49
C ILE A 267 0.23 -4.46 14.86
N GLN A 268 -0.70 -5.00 15.66
CA GLN A 268 -2.09 -5.21 15.29
C GLN A 268 -2.72 -3.91 14.78
N GLY A 269 -2.51 -2.79 15.48
CA GLY A 269 -3.03 -1.49 15.07
C GLY A 269 -2.59 -1.07 13.66
N TYR A 270 -1.32 -1.27 13.29
CA TYR A 270 -0.86 -0.99 11.92
C TYR A 270 -1.47 -1.93 10.88
N ALA A 271 -1.65 -3.21 11.21
CA ALA A 271 -2.33 -4.15 10.31
C ALA A 271 -3.80 -3.77 10.10
N GLU A 272 -4.51 -3.36 11.16
CA GLU A 272 -5.88 -2.85 11.08
C GLU A 272 -5.97 -1.57 10.26
N ASP A 273 -5.02 -0.64 10.42
CA ASP A 273 -4.98 0.61 9.63
C ASP A 273 -4.80 0.32 8.12
N LEU A 274 -3.99 -0.69 7.77
CA LEU A 274 -3.82 -1.14 6.39
C LEU A 274 -5.06 -1.85 5.84
N ILE A 275 -5.76 -2.63 6.67
CA ILE A 275 -7.02 -3.28 6.30
C ILE A 275 -8.14 -2.24 6.11
N ASP A 276 -8.17 -1.19 6.94
CA ASP A 276 -9.09 -0.06 6.76
C ASP A 276 -8.81 0.65 5.42
N LEU A 277 -7.54 0.88 5.07
CA LEU A 277 -7.16 1.43 3.75
C LEU A 277 -7.55 0.49 2.60
N TYR A 278 -7.43 -0.82 2.78
CA TYR A 278 -7.86 -1.80 1.80
C TYR A 278 -9.37 -1.72 1.52
N HIS A 279 -10.19 -1.56 2.56
CA HIS A 279 -11.65 -1.45 2.43
C HIS A 279 -12.14 -0.06 2.02
N TYR A 280 -11.26 0.94 2.02
CA TYR A 280 -11.62 2.32 1.75
C TYR A 280 -12.09 2.57 0.31
N LYS A 281 -11.25 2.29 -0.70
CA LYS A 281 -11.55 2.44 -2.13
C LYS A 281 -10.82 1.39 -2.96
N ASN A 282 -11.36 1.05 -4.13
CA ASN A 282 -10.78 0.04 -5.02
C ASN A 282 -9.32 0.35 -5.39
N TRP A 283 -9.02 1.61 -5.73
CA TRP A 283 -7.68 2.05 -6.10
C TRP A 283 -6.65 1.96 -4.96
N MET A 284 -7.09 1.80 -3.71
CA MET A 284 -6.21 1.65 -2.54
C MET A 284 -5.96 0.17 -2.18
N ARG A 285 -6.71 -0.77 -2.73
CA ARG A 285 -6.62 -2.20 -2.36
C ARG A 285 -5.25 -2.79 -2.60
N GLU A 286 -4.72 -2.67 -3.81
CA GLU A 286 -3.43 -3.24 -4.17
C GLU A 286 -2.28 -2.58 -3.37
N PRO A 287 -2.16 -1.23 -3.26
CA PRO A 287 -1.16 -0.60 -2.42
C PRO A 287 -1.26 -0.98 -0.93
N ALA A 288 -2.46 -1.03 -0.36
CA ALA A 288 -2.66 -1.47 1.02
C ALA A 288 -2.28 -2.94 1.23
N SER A 289 -2.55 -3.80 0.25
CA SER A 289 -2.15 -5.21 0.26
C SER A 289 -0.63 -5.35 0.23
N HIS A 290 0.07 -4.53 -0.56
CA HIS A 290 1.53 -4.45 -0.51
C HIS A 290 2.04 -4.05 0.88
N GLY A 291 1.48 -3.00 1.48
CA GLY A 291 1.86 -2.56 2.82
C GLY A 291 1.63 -3.65 3.88
N LEU A 292 0.51 -4.38 3.78
CA LEU A 292 0.19 -5.47 4.70
C LEU A 292 1.16 -6.65 4.55
N LEU A 293 1.48 -7.04 3.31
CA LEU A 293 2.46 -8.09 3.06
C LEU A 293 3.87 -7.68 3.50
N GLU A 294 4.26 -6.43 3.28
CA GLU A 294 5.54 -5.88 3.77
C GLU A 294 5.62 -5.94 5.30
N LEU A 295 4.53 -5.55 6.00
CA LEU A 295 4.43 -5.67 7.46
C LEU A 295 4.61 -7.12 7.91
N VAL A 296 3.87 -8.06 7.33
CA VAL A 296 3.96 -9.49 7.71
C VAL A 296 5.34 -10.06 7.39
N SER A 297 5.91 -9.76 6.23
CA SER A 297 7.26 -10.20 5.85
C SER A 297 8.35 -9.66 6.77
N SER A 298 8.15 -8.50 7.41
CA SER A 298 9.11 -7.99 8.40
C SER A 298 9.26 -8.90 9.63
N PHE A 299 8.31 -9.82 9.85
CA PHE A 299 8.29 -10.78 10.94
C PHE A 299 8.65 -12.21 10.54
N SER A 300 8.90 -12.48 9.25
CA SER A 300 9.20 -13.84 8.76
C SER A 300 10.64 -14.30 9.06
N SER A 301 11.37 -13.58 9.92
CA SER A 301 12.75 -13.90 10.29
C SER A 301 12.85 -15.20 11.09
N SER A 302 14.04 -15.81 11.15
CA SER A 302 14.28 -17.05 11.91
C SER A 302 14.13 -16.91 13.43
N LEU A 303 13.82 -15.71 13.95
CA LEU A 303 13.66 -15.48 15.38
C LEU A 303 12.29 -16.00 15.86
N SER A 304 12.29 -16.72 17.00
CA SER A 304 11.08 -17.36 17.54
C SER A 304 9.96 -16.35 17.82
N TYR A 305 10.29 -15.20 18.43
CA TYR A 305 9.33 -14.15 18.76
C TYR A 305 8.63 -13.59 17.52
N THR A 306 9.39 -13.29 16.45
CA THR A 306 8.80 -12.70 15.23
C THR A 306 7.82 -13.67 14.56
N ASN A 307 8.11 -14.96 14.60
CA ASN A 307 7.20 -15.99 14.10
C ASN A 307 5.90 -16.09 14.90
N ALA A 308 5.94 -15.89 16.23
CA ALA A 308 4.73 -15.85 17.05
C ALA A 308 3.86 -14.62 16.70
N VAL A 309 4.47 -13.44 16.58
CA VAL A 309 3.78 -12.21 16.15
C VAL A 309 3.14 -12.39 14.78
N MET A 310 3.87 -12.97 13.81
CA MET A 310 3.34 -13.27 12.48
C MET A 310 2.11 -14.18 12.56
N LYS A 311 2.19 -15.27 13.35
CA LYS A 311 1.06 -16.22 13.55
C LYS A 311 -0.16 -15.52 14.14
N ASP A 312 0.05 -14.68 15.16
CA ASP A 312 -1.03 -13.94 15.80
C ASP A 312 -1.66 -12.90 14.86
N LEU A 313 -0.86 -12.20 14.05
CA LEU A 313 -1.38 -11.29 13.03
C LEU A 313 -2.25 -12.01 12.00
N ILE A 314 -1.77 -13.15 11.49
CA ILE A 314 -2.51 -13.95 10.50
C ILE A 314 -3.83 -14.42 11.10
N THR A 315 -3.78 -15.00 12.29
CA THR A 315 -4.91 -15.67 12.94
C THR A 315 -5.95 -14.69 13.48
N ASN A 316 -5.50 -13.64 14.17
CA ASN A 316 -6.39 -12.77 14.93
C ASN A 316 -6.80 -11.51 14.16
N VAL A 317 -6.08 -11.14 13.10
CA VAL A 317 -6.31 -9.87 12.38
C VAL A 317 -6.63 -10.11 10.92
N ILE A 318 -5.69 -10.66 10.14
CA ILE A 318 -5.79 -10.70 8.68
C ILE A 318 -6.89 -11.66 8.22
N VAL A 319 -6.90 -12.89 8.74
CA VAL A 319 -7.89 -13.89 8.32
C VAL A 319 -9.32 -13.45 8.63
N PRO A 320 -9.67 -13.05 9.87
CA PRO A 320 -11.02 -12.62 10.19
C PRO A 320 -11.48 -11.37 9.44
N GLN A 321 -10.60 -10.37 9.30
CA GLN A 321 -10.97 -9.06 8.74
C GLN A 321 -10.79 -8.95 7.23
N LEU A 322 -10.15 -9.92 6.58
CA LEU A 322 -9.87 -9.86 5.15
C LEU A 322 -10.23 -11.12 4.38
N LEU A 323 -9.90 -12.30 4.90
CA LEU A 323 -10.05 -13.56 4.15
C LEU A 323 -11.36 -14.30 4.44
N LEU A 324 -12.04 -13.99 5.54
CA LEU A 324 -13.35 -14.56 5.90
C LEU A 324 -14.52 -13.59 5.66
N LEU A 325 -14.25 -12.37 5.19
CA LEU A 325 -15.32 -11.44 4.84
C LEU A 325 -16.06 -11.93 3.61
N SER A 326 -17.28 -12.43 3.83
CA SER A 326 -18.22 -12.68 2.73
C SER A 326 -18.56 -11.35 2.05
N PRO A 327 -18.60 -11.28 0.70
CA PRO A 327 -19.07 -10.09 0.01
C PRO A 327 -20.44 -9.69 0.57
N LYS A 328 -20.55 -8.45 1.07
CA LYS A 328 -21.79 -7.92 1.64
C LYS A 328 -22.95 -8.24 0.69
N LYS A 329 -23.83 -9.19 1.08
CA LYS A 329 -25.03 -9.50 0.32
C LYS A 329 -25.75 -8.19 0.01
N LYS A 330 -26.10 -7.97 -1.26
CA LYS A 330 -26.72 -6.73 -1.74
C LYS A 330 -27.88 -6.35 -0.80
N LYS A 331 -27.86 -5.10 -0.30
CA LYS A 331 -28.89 -4.50 0.58
C LYS A 331 -30.28 -4.80 -0.02
N GLY A 332 -30.97 -5.81 0.50
CA GLY A 332 -32.24 -6.30 -0.06
C GLY A 332 -32.61 -7.71 0.40
N GLU A 333 -31.63 -8.56 0.69
CA GLU A 333 -31.88 -9.84 1.39
C GLU A 333 -31.86 -9.58 2.90
N GLN A 334 -33.04 -9.51 3.50
CA GLN A 334 -33.19 -9.37 4.95
C GLN A 334 -32.37 -10.46 5.65
N GLN A 335 -31.45 -10.02 6.51
CA GLN A 335 -30.68 -10.84 7.44
C GLN A 335 -31.65 -11.50 8.43
N GLN A 336 -32.31 -12.58 8.00
CA GLN A 336 -32.89 -13.52 8.94
C GLN A 336 -31.74 -14.34 9.52
N ASN A 337 -31.66 -14.32 10.86
CA ASN A 337 -30.79 -15.06 11.77
C ASN A 337 -30.45 -16.50 11.32
N GLN A 338 -29.63 -16.63 10.27
CA GLN A 338 -28.99 -17.88 9.95
C GLN A 338 -27.74 -17.92 10.82
N ASN A 339 -27.76 -18.83 11.79
CA ASN A 339 -26.57 -19.48 12.31
C ASN A 339 -25.50 -19.50 11.21
N GLU A 340 -24.29 -19.03 11.51
CA GLU A 340 -23.10 -19.03 10.65
C GLU A 340 -22.84 -20.43 10.05
N SER A 341 -23.68 -20.80 9.09
CA SER A 341 -23.56 -22.00 8.29
C SER A 341 -22.27 -21.79 7.51
N SER A 342 -21.29 -22.63 7.82
CA SER A 342 -19.97 -22.63 7.23
C SER A 342 -20.03 -22.31 5.74
N ILE A 343 -19.59 -21.11 5.37
CA ILE A 343 -19.42 -20.76 3.96
C ILE A 343 -18.49 -21.83 3.39
N SER A 344 -18.98 -22.56 2.39
CA SER A 344 -18.17 -23.56 1.71
C SER A 344 -16.89 -22.90 1.21
N ARG A 345 -15.75 -23.56 1.43
CA ARG A 345 -14.44 -23.07 0.96
C ARG A 345 -14.47 -22.67 -0.52
N ARG A 346 -15.19 -23.42 -1.35
CA ARG A 346 -15.33 -23.12 -2.79
C ARG A 346 -16.04 -21.80 -3.04
N ASP A 347 -17.11 -21.51 -2.29
CA ASP A 347 -17.85 -20.25 -2.40
C ASP A 347 -17.02 -19.09 -1.89
N LEU A 348 -16.24 -19.32 -0.81
CA LEU A 348 -15.31 -18.35 -0.27
C LEU A 348 -14.23 -17.99 -1.31
N LEU A 349 -13.53 -18.99 -1.87
CA LEU A 349 -12.49 -18.76 -2.88
C LEU A 349 -13.04 -18.13 -4.16
N SER A 350 -14.26 -18.50 -4.57
CA SER A 350 -14.94 -17.88 -5.72
C SER A 350 -15.29 -16.41 -5.49
N SER A 351 -15.35 -15.98 -4.23
CA SER A 351 -15.65 -14.60 -3.85
C SER A 351 -14.43 -13.70 -3.70
N TYR A 352 -13.22 -14.28 -3.71
CA TYR A 352 -11.99 -13.51 -3.55
C TYR A 352 -11.75 -12.58 -4.74
N ASN A 353 -11.21 -11.40 -4.45
CA ASN A 353 -10.56 -10.57 -5.47
C ASN A 353 -9.08 -10.92 -5.60
N ALA A 354 -8.39 -10.28 -6.54
CA ALA A 354 -7.00 -10.58 -6.84
C ALA A 354 -6.06 -10.33 -5.66
N GLU A 355 -6.34 -9.30 -4.86
CA GLU A 355 -5.56 -8.92 -3.69
C GLU A 355 -5.71 -9.92 -2.54
N GLN A 356 -6.93 -10.41 -2.28
CA GLN A 356 -7.16 -11.48 -1.31
C GLN A 356 -6.45 -12.77 -1.72
N VAL A 357 -6.46 -13.10 -3.01
CA VAL A 357 -5.69 -14.24 -3.54
C VAL A 357 -4.20 -14.03 -3.32
N ALA A 358 -3.68 -12.82 -3.63
CA ALA A 358 -2.27 -12.50 -3.42
C ALA A 358 -1.86 -12.64 -1.96
N ILE A 359 -2.66 -12.08 -1.05
CA ILE A 359 -2.40 -12.13 0.39
C ILE A 359 -2.43 -13.55 0.88
N ALA A 360 -3.47 -14.32 0.56
CA ALA A 360 -3.60 -15.70 1.00
C ALA A 360 -2.43 -16.57 0.54
N ILE A 361 -2.02 -16.45 -0.73
CA ILE A 361 -0.87 -17.17 -1.29
C ILE A 361 0.43 -16.75 -0.59
N GLN A 362 0.68 -15.45 -0.44
CA GLN A 362 1.92 -14.97 0.16
C GLN A 362 2.03 -15.34 1.64
N LEU A 363 0.92 -15.31 2.39
CA LEU A 363 0.91 -15.78 3.78
C LEU A 363 1.31 -17.26 3.88
N GLN A 364 0.82 -18.11 2.97
CA GLN A 364 1.23 -19.52 2.90
C GLN A 364 2.72 -19.67 2.56
N THR A 365 3.24 -18.86 1.63
CA THR A 365 4.66 -18.86 1.27
C THR A 365 5.54 -18.44 2.45
N LEU A 366 5.24 -17.32 3.10
CA LEU A 366 5.99 -16.83 4.25
C LEU A 366 5.95 -17.82 5.41
N TYR A 367 4.77 -18.41 5.67
CA TYR A 367 4.63 -19.43 6.71
C TYR A 367 5.51 -20.65 6.45
N TYR A 368 5.54 -21.14 5.22
CA TYR A 368 6.39 -22.27 4.84
C TYR A 368 7.87 -21.93 4.99
N ASP A 369 8.30 -20.78 4.45
CA ASP A 369 9.70 -20.39 4.46
C ASP A 369 10.22 -20.16 5.90
N SER A 370 9.35 -19.74 6.84
CA SER A 370 9.71 -19.54 8.26
C SER A 370 9.66 -20.81 9.13
N ASN A 371 8.83 -21.82 8.83
CA ASN A 371 8.59 -22.98 9.71
C ASN A 371 9.39 -24.24 9.32
N SER A 372 10.70 -24.12 9.07
CA SER A 372 11.55 -25.31 8.81
C SER A 372 11.72 -26.27 10.01
N SER A 373 11.11 -25.99 11.17
CA SER A 373 11.20 -26.79 12.41
C SER A 373 9.95 -27.61 12.70
N LYS A 374 10.14 -28.83 13.21
CA LYS A 374 9.17 -29.96 13.33
C LYS A 374 7.90 -29.77 14.19
N GLU A 375 7.69 -28.64 14.87
CA GLU A 375 6.46 -28.37 15.63
C GLU A 375 5.57 -27.40 14.87
N GLU A 376 4.76 -27.96 13.97
CA GLU A 376 3.86 -27.21 13.11
C GLU A 376 2.55 -26.90 13.83
N VAL A 377 2.36 -25.63 14.19
CA VAL A 377 0.99 -25.11 14.38
C VAL A 377 0.38 -25.00 12.98
N PRO A 378 -0.83 -25.52 12.72
CA PRO A 378 -1.45 -25.36 11.40
C PRO A 378 -1.89 -23.90 11.19
N LEU A 379 -1.83 -23.42 9.94
CA LEU A 379 -2.45 -22.16 9.57
C LEU A 379 -3.99 -22.22 9.79
N PRO A 380 -4.64 -21.10 10.15
CA PRO A 380 -6.08 -21.06 10.37
C PRO A 380 -6.86 -21.18 9.06
N TYR A 381 -8.15 -21.55 9.14
CA TYR A 381 -9.05 -21.55 7.98
C TYR A 381 -9.15 -20.16 7.32
N PRO A 382 -9.01 -20.00 5.98
CA PRO A 382 -8.90 -21.04 4.94
C PRO A 382 -7.45 -21.31 4.46
N LEU A 383 -6.44 -20.99 5.24
CA LEU A 383 -5.03 -21.14 4.86
C LEU A 383 -4.44 -22.51 5.25
N GLU A 384 -5.21 -23.38 5.89
CA GLU A 384 -4.86 -24.75 6.31
C GLU A 384 -4.61 -25.70 5.14
N THR A 385 -5.18 -25.40 3.97
CA THR A 385 -4.93 -26.13 2.71
C THR A 385 -4.47 -25.17 1.62
N PRO A 386 -3.72 -25.65 0.60
CA PRO A 386 -3.14 -24.79 -0.43
C PRO A 386 -4.21 -23.96 -1.14
N ILE A 387 -4.03 -22.64 -1.18
CA ILE A 387 -4.94 -21.75 -1.92
C ILE A 387 -4.71 -21.94 -3.42
N LEU A 388 -3.44 -22.01 -3.83
CA LEU A 388 -3.05 -22.22 -5.22
C LEU A 388 -2.75 -23.71 -5.50
N CYS A 389 -3.79 -24.48 -5.81
CA CYS A 389 -3.72 -25.88 -6.25
C CYS A 389 -4.66 -26.14 -7.43
N VAL A 390 -4.49 -27.30 -8.08
CA VAL A 390 -5.30 -27.70 -9.24
C VAL A 390 -6.80 -27.68 -8.94
N GLU A 391 -7.22 -28.14 -7.75
CA GLU A 391 -8.64 -28.12 -7.35
C GLU A 391 -9.20 -26.69 -7.23
N ASN A 392 -8.40 -25.74 -6.75
CA ASN A 392 -8.87 -24.40 -6.37
C ASN A 392 -8.80 -23.37 -7.50
N ILE A 393 -7.89 -23.53 -8.47
CA ILE A 393 -7.71 -22.61 -9.61
C ILE A 393 -9.01 -22.24 -10.35
N PRO A 394 -9.98 -23.16 -10.60
CA PRO A 394 -11.22 -22.81 -11.27
C PRO A 394 -12.03 -21.74 -10.51
N TYR A 395 -11.98 -21.73 -9.19
CA TYR A 395 -12.67 -20.76 -8.34
C TYR A 395 -11.94 -19.40 -8.31
N LEU A 396 -10.60 -19.41 -8.45
CA LEU A 396 -9.78 -18.20 -8.47
C LEU A 396 -9.73 -17.52 -9.84
N THR A 397 -10.22 -18.18 -10.89
CA THR A 397 -10.05 -17.75 -12.29
C THR A 397 -10.62 -16.35 -12.55
N ALA A 398 -11.73 -15.98 -11.91
CA ALA A 398 -12.32 -14.65 -12.07
C ALA A 398 -11.41 -13.53 -11.53
N ALA A 399 -10.86 -13.73 -10.33
CA ALA A 399 -9.93 -12.80 -9.68
C ALA A 399 -8.62 -12.64 -10.46
N LEU A 400 -8.08 -13.74 -10.97
CA LEU A 400 -6.84 -13.71 -11.73
C LEU A 400 -7.05 -13.01 -13.08
N LYS A 401 -8.13 -13.34 -13.79
CA LYS A 401 -8.46 -12.71 -15.07
C LYS A 401 -8.62 -11.20 -14.96
N SER A 402 -9.23 -10.69 -13.89
CA SER A 402 -9.47 -9.24 -13.74
C SER A 402 -8.19 -8.41 -13.69
N THR A 403 -7.03 -9.03 -13.44
CA THR A 403 -5.72 -8.35 -13.36
C THR A 403 -4.76 -8.74 -14.48
N SER A 404 -5.18 -9.60 -15.41
CA SER A 404 -4.33 -10.04 -16.53
C SER A 404 -4.33 -9.08 -17.72
N HIS A 405 -5.23 -8.09 -17.74
CA HIS A 405 -5.38 -7.16 -18.86
C HIS A 405 -4.40 -5.99 -18.83
N VAL A 406 -3.93 -5.58 -17.64
CA VAL A 406 -3.03 -4.44 -17.44
C VAL A 406 -1.73 -4.94 -16.84
N VAL A 407 -0.68 -5.01 -17.66
CA VAL A 407 0.67 -5.45 -17.23
C VAL A 407 1.71 -4.32 -17.29
N HIS A 408 1.31 -3.14 -17.76
CA HIS A 408 2.17 -1.97 -17.91
C HIS A 408 1.64 -0.80 -17.06
N PRO A 409 2.51 -0.04 -16.36
CA PRO A 409 3.96 -0.19 -16.28
C PRO A 409 4.41 -1.33 -15.34
N ARG A 410 3.47 -1.89 -14.56
CA ARG A 410 3.75 -2.96 -13.59
C ARG A 410 2.70 -4.04 -13.66
N CYS A 411 3.13 -5.29 -13.45
CA CYS A 411 2.23 -6.41 -13.23
C CYS A 411 1.53 -6.28 -11.87
N HIS A 412 0.26 -6.67 -11.79
CA HIS A 412 -0.49 -6.66 -10.54
C HIS A 412 0.17 -7.58 -9.49
N LEU A 413 0.13 -7.18 -8.22
CA LEU A 413 0.71 -7.87 -7.05
C LEU A 413 0.50 -9.39 -7.06
N VAL A 414 -0.71 -9.83 -7.39
CA VAL A 414 -1.11 -11.25 -7.34
C VAL A 414 -0.17 -12.15 -8.16
N TRP A 415 0.32 -11.68 -9.30
CA TRP A 415 1.21 -12.44 -10.15
C TRP A 415 2.61 -12.57 -9.55
N GLY A 416 3.07 -11.53 -8.83
CA GLY A 416 4.31 -11.58 -8.05
C GLY A 416 4.23 -12.58 -6.89
N CYS A 417 3.08 -12.64 -6.20
CA CYS A 417 2.84 -13.63 -5.14
C CYS A 417 2.76 -15.05 -5.70
N ILE A 418 2.05 -15.26 -6.82
CA ILE A 418 2.00 -16.56 -7.51
C ILE A 418 3.43 -17.00 -7.93
N TRP A 419 4.20 -16.09 -8.51
CA TRP A 419 5.58 -16.37 -8.89
C TRP A 419 6.45 -16.78 -7.71
N SER A 420 6.35 -16.06 -6.58
CA SER A 420 7.10 -16.34 -5.35
C SER A 420 6.67 -17.66 -4.68
N PHE A 421 5.40 -18.04 -4.83
CA PHE A 421 4.87 -19.32 -4.36
C PHE A 421 5.40 -20.49 -5.19
N LEU A 422 5.42 -20.35 -6.52
CA LEU A 422 5.82 -21.43 -7.43
C LEU A 422 7.34 -21.58 -7.56
N THR A 423 8.09 -20.51 -7.32
CA THR A 423 9.55 -20.47 -7.53
C THR A 423 10.34 -20.24 -6.25
N THR A 424 11.61 -20.59 -6.28
CA THR A 424 12.59 -20.24 -5.25
C THR A 424 13.77 -19.53 -5.91
N GLU A 425 14.32 -18.52 -5.22
CA GLU A 425 15.50 -17.81 -5.68
C GLU A 425 16.75 -18.65 -5.41
N LYS A 426 17.57 -18.84 -6.44
CA LYS A 426 18.87 -19.49 -6.37
C LYS A 426 19.96 -18.55 -6.84
N LYS A 427 21.16 -18.74 -6.30
CA LYS A 427 22.36 -18.02 -6.72
C LYS A 427 23.26 -18.94 -7.54
N LYS A 428 23.67 -18.48 -8.72
CA LYS A 428 24.72 -19.12 -9.53
C LYS A 428 25.78 -18.07 -9.84
N GLY A 429 26.85 -18.08 -9.05
CA GLY A 429 27.84 -17.00 -9.03
C GLY A 429 27.24 -15.72 -8.45
N GLN A 430 27.35 -14.61 -9.19
CA GLN A 430 26.77 -13.31 -8.82
C GLN A 430 25.34 -13.09 -9.33
N LYS A 431 24.80 -14.02 -10.15
CA LYS A 431 23.46 -13.88 -10.71
C LYS A 431 22.45 -14.63 -9.85
N ASN A 432 21.39 -13.93 -9.48
CA ASN A 432 20.19 -14.54 -8.93
C ASN A 432 19.30 -15.00 -10.08
N TYR A 433 18.71 -16.17 -9.94
CA TYR A 433 17.71 -16.71 -10.87
C TYR A 433 16.62 -17.42 -10.07
N HIS A 434 15.45 -17.56 -10.67
CA HIS A 434 14.35 -18.31 -10.07
C HIS A 434 14.27 -19.69 -10.71
N GLU A 435 14.14 -20.72 -9.89
CA GLU A 435 13.78 -22.07 -10.33
C GLU A 435 12.44 -22.49 -9.75
N LEU A 436 11.75 -23.38 -10.43
CA LEU A 436 10.50 -23.94 -9.93
C LEU A 436 10.80 -24.73 -8.64
N ARG A 437 9.99 -24.54 -7.59
CA ARG A 437 10.16 -25.29 -6.34
C ARG A 437 9.94 -26.79 -6.61
N SER A 438 10.71 -27.63 -5.92
CA SER A 438 10.52 -29.08 -6.00
C SER A 438 9.23 -29.54 -5.33
N ASN A 439 8.80 -28.81 -4.29
CA ASN A 439 7.54 -29.03 -3.56
C ASN A 439 6.80 -27.70 -3.43
N SER A 440 5.46 -27.74 -3.48
CA SER A 440 4.63 -26.58 -3.13
C SER A 440 4.87 -26.16 -1.67
N PRO A 441 4.85 -24.85 -1.35
CA PRO A 441 4.94 -24.39 0.04
C PRO A 441 3.92 -25.04 0.96
N ILE A 442 2.71 -25.31 0.46
CA ILE A 442 1.71 -26.08 1.18
C ILE A 442 1.14 -27.12 0.23
N GLY A 443 0.89 -28.33 0.75
CA GLY A 443 0.33 -29.46 -0.01
C GLY A 443 1.38 -30.36 -0.67
N THR A 444 0.90 -31.41 -1.34
CA THR A 444 1.74 -32.43 -1.98
C THR A 444 1.81 -32.29 -3.51
N GLU A 445 1.09 -31.31 -4.08
CA GLU A 445 1.06 -31.11 -5.53
C GLU A 445 2.38 -30.52 -6.04
N PRO A 446 2.95 -31.07 -7.12
CA PRO A 446 4.11 -30.48 -7.78
C PRO A 446 3.77 -29.10 -8.38
N PRO A 447 4.61 -28.07 -8.19
CA PRO A 447 4.36 -26.75 -8.77
C PRO A 447 4.23 -26.73 -10.31
N CYS A 448 4.77 -27.74 -11.01
CA CYS A 448 4.64 -27.86 -12.46
C CYS A 448 3.20 -28.15 -12.90
N ASP A 449 2.46 -28.93 -12.10
CA ASP A 449 1.08 -29.28 -12.37
C ASP A 449 0.18 -28.06 -12.12
N THR A 450 0.39 -27.38 -10.99
CA THR A 450 -0.27 -26.10 -10.67
C THR A 450 -0.04 -25.06 -11.77
N THR A 451 1.19 -24.90 -12.24
CA THR A 451 1.54 -23.97 -13.32
C THR A 451 0.84 -24.31 -14.63
N SER A 452 0.87 -25.59 -15.02
CA SER A 452 0.23 -26.06 -16.25
C SER A 452 -1.29 -25.86 -16.21
N TYR A 453 -1.90 -26.13 -15.06
CA TYR A 453 -3.33 -25.96 -14.86
C TYR A 453 -3.73 -24.48 -14.81
N LEU A 454 -2.92 -23.63 -14.17
CA LEU A 454 -3.10 -22.18 -14.14
C LEU A 454 -3.12 -21.61 -15.56
N PHE A 455 -2.16 -22.00 -16.39
CA PHE A 455 -2.09 -21.57 -17.79
C PHE A 455 -3.32 -22.04 -18.59
N ARG A 456 -3.69 -23.32 -18.48
CA ARG A 456 -4.86 -23.88 -19.18
C ARG A 456 -6.16 -23.17 -18.78
N HIS A 457 -6.39 -22.96 -17.49
CA HIS A 457 -7.66 -22.43 -17.01
C HIS A 457 -7.77 -20.91 -17.11
N VAL A 458 -6.73 -20.18 -16.71
CA VAL A 458 -6.76 -18.72 -16.69
C VAL A 458 -6.47 -18.18 -18.10
N VAL A 459 -5.39 -18.62 -18.74
CA VAL A 459 -4.98 -18.06 -20.03
C VAL A 459 -5.81 -18.68 -21.17
N VAL A 460 -5.73 -19.99 -21.38
CA VAL A 460 -6.34 -20.63 -22.57
C VAL A 460 -7.87 -20.58 -22.51
N LYS A 461 -8.46 -21.04 -21.41
CA LYS A 461 -9.92 -21.14 -21.30
C LYS A 461 -10.59 -19.79 -21.02
N SER A 462 -10.08 -19.01 -20.06
CA SER A 462 -10.78 -17.81 -19.57
C SER A 462 -10.45 -16.54 -20.36
N MET A 463 -9.18 -16.35 -20.76
CA MET A 463 -8.77 -15.17 -21.53
C MET A 463 -8.93 -15.37 -23.04
N LEU A 464 -8.46 -16.49 -23.59
CA LEU A 464 -8.56 -16.75 -25.05
C LEU A 464 -9.91 -17.33 -25.48
N GLY A 465 -10.74 -17.80 -24.54
CA GLY A 465 -12.03 -18.42 -24.84
C GLY A 465 -11.93 -19.78 -25.55
N LEU A 466 -10.74 -20.38 -25.60
CA LEU A 466 -10.48 -21.67 -26.23
C LEU A 466 -10.89 -22.79 -25.26
N GLY A 467 -12.19 -23.03 -25.14
CA GLY A 467 -12.72 -24.16 -24.37
C GLY A 467 -12.46 -25.50 -25.08
N GLU A 468 -12.37 -26.58 -24.31
CA GLU A 468 -12.15 -27.98 -24.75
C GLU A 468 -13.22 -28.54 -25.73
N GLY A 469 -14.16 -27.71 -26.19
CA GLY A 469 -15.32 -28.08 -26.99
C GLY A 469 -15.23 -27.82 -28.50
N ASP A 470 -14.13 -27.24 -29.00
CA ASP A 470 -13.90 -27.09 -30.46
C ASP A 470 -12.98 -28.17 -31.02
N THR A 471 -12.82 -29.30 -30.32
CA THR A 471 -12.65 -30.57 -31.01
C THR A 471 -13.99 -30.93 -31.63
N ALA A 472 -14.31 -30.21 -32.72
CA ALA A 472 -15.32 -30.60 -33.67
C ALA A 472 -15.16 -32.11 -33.87
N THR A 473 -16.17 -32.84 -33.44
CA THR A 473 -16.34 -34.24 -33.75
C THR A 473 -16.32 -34.29 -35.27
N THR A 474 -15.16 -34.56 -35.86
CA THR A 474 -15.05 -34.97 -37.25
C THR A 474 -15.77 -36.30 -37.31
N SER A 475 -17.09 -36.23 -37.47
CA SER A 475 -17.90 -37.29 -37.99
C SER A 475 -17.31 -37.61 -39.36
N SER A 476 -16.37 -38.54 -39.39
CA SER A 476 -16.00 -39.25 -40.60
C SER A 476 -17.26 -39.98 -41.06
N SER A 477 -18.02 -39.30 -41.91
CA SER A 477 -19.02 -39.92 -42.76
C SER A 477 -18.30 -40.97 -43.60
N SER A 478 -18.45 -42.22 -43.18
CA SER A 478 -18.14 -43.41 -43.96
C SER A 478 -19.05 -43.42 -45.19
N SER A 479 -18.60 -42.80 -46.28
CA SER A 479 -19.17 -43.03 -47.60
C SER A 479 -18.80 -44.44 -48.04
N SER A 480 -19.75 -45.36 -47.85
CA SER A 480 -19.81 -46.63 -48.54
C SER A 480 -20.14 -46.36 -50.02
N SER A 481 -19.16 -46.52 -50.89
CA SER A 481 -19.37 -46.61 -52.34
C SER A 481 -19.33 -48.07 -52.76
N SER A 482 -20.52 -48.67 -52.85
CA SER A 482 -20.81 -49.80 -53.71
C SER A 482 -20.99 -49.30 -55.15
N SER A 483 -20.09 -49.67 -56.06
CA SER A 483 -20.29 -49.95 -57.49
C SER A 483 -18.95 -50.28 -58.13
#